data_AF-A0A7Z8K2D7-F1
#
_entry.id   AF-A0A7Z8K2D7-F1
#
_cell.length_a   1.000
_cell.length_b   1.000
_cell.length_c   1.000
_cell.angle_alpha   90.00
_cell.angle_beta   90.00
_cell.angle_gamma   90.00
#
_symmetry.space_group_name_H-M   'P 1'
#
loop_
_entity.id
_entity.type
_entity.pdbx_description
1 polymer ?
#
loop_
_entity_poly.entity_id
_entity_poly.type
_entity_poly.pdbx_seq_one_letter_code
_entity_poly.pdbx_strand_id
1 'polypeptide(L)'
;MPSTPPASRVLNAAVTGLASTAYYATPDLIRSRAGRGWAKAALTGVVLAASVPDLRRGLEESRARRAAAAQDPEEEQVDWQELWSSMSPGRRASVCAAGAAVLAVSVGSVVGIERAVFRRGERRRAAGVRFAHTRPAVVWGVLGTALALLPDDTGTPPRPLPRA
;
A
#
# COMPACT_ATOMS: atom_id res chain seq x y z
N MET A 1 -7.12 24.88 8.65
CA MET A 1 -8.28 24.46 7.83
C MET A 1 -7.88 23.20 7.09
N PRO A 2 -8.53 22.05 7.27
CA PRO A 2 -8.23 20.87 6.45
C PRO A 2 -8.53 21.22 5.00
N SER A 3 -7.50 21.21 4.15
CA SER A 3 -7.65 21.40 2.71
C SER A 3 -8.49 20.27 2.14
N THR A 4 -9.49 20.59 1.32
CA THR A 4 -10.27 19.59 0.61
C THR A 4 -9.32 18.69 -0.20
N PRO A 5 -9.39 17.35 -0.07
CA PRO A 5 -8.52 16.46 -0.81
C PRO A 5 -8.73 16.64 -2.32
N PRO A 6 -7.67 16.56 -3.15
CA PRO A 6 -7.80 16.70 -4.58
C PRO A 6 -8.70 15.58 -5.15
N ALA A 7 -9.46 15.88 -6.21
CA ALA A 7 -10.44 14.95 -6.77
C ALA A 7 -9.84 13.59 -7.15
N SER A 8 -8.57 13.53 -7.58
CA SER A 8 -7.89 12.27 -7.88
C SER A 8 -7.65 11.41 -6.64
N ARG A 9 -7.34 12.03 -5.49
CA ARG A 9 -7.17 11.31 -4.21
C ARG A 9 -8.50 10.70 -3.78
N VAL A 10 -9.59 11.47 -3.91
CA VAL A 10 -10.94 10.98 -3.62
C VAL A 10 -11.32 9.82 -4.54
N LEU A 11 -11.09 9.98 -5.84
CA LEU A 11 -11.35 8.94 -6.83
C LEU A 11 -10.52 7.67 -6.56
N ASN A 12 -9.22 7.81 -6.32
CA ASN A 12 -8.33 6.68 -6.05
C ASN A 12 -8.71 5.97 -4.74
N ALA A 13 -9.05 6.71 -3.69
CA ALA A 13 -9.55 6.15 -2.43
C ALA A 13 -10.87 5.38 -2.62
N ALA A 14 -11.79 5.92 -3.42
CA ALA A 14 -13.05 5.26 -3.75
C ALA A 14 -12.84 3.99 -4.59
N VAL A 15 -12.03 4.07 -5.65
CA VAL A 15 -11.69 2.92 -6.50
C VAL A 15 -11.02 1.82 -5.68
N THR A 16 -10.04 2.17 -4.84
CA THR A 16 -9.33 1.22 -3.99
C THR A 16 -10.26 0.52 -3.00
N GLY A 17 -11.15 1.24 -2.33
CA GLY A 17 -12.12 0.63 -1.40
C GLY A 17 -13.17 -0.25 -2.09
N LEU A 18 -13.70 0.20 -3.22
CA LEU A 18 -14.64 -0.59 -4.03
C LEU A 18 -13.98 -1.86 -4.58
N ALA A 19 -12.76 -1.73 -5.13
CA ALA A 19 -12.01 -2.86 -5.64
C ALA A 19 -11.63 -3.84 -4.52
N SER A 20 -11.24 -3.35 -3.34
CA SER A 20 -10.98 -4.20 -2.17
C SER A 20 -12.23 -4.96 -1.71
N THR A 21 -13.38 -4.26 -1.68
CA THR A 21 -14.67 -4.87 -1.37
C THR A 21 -14.99 -5.99 -2.37
N ALA A 22 -14.91 -5.70 -3.67
CA ALA A 22 -15.17 -6.67 -4.72
C ALA A 22 -14.20 -7.86 -4.64
N TYR A 23 -12.92 -7.59 -4.40
CA TYR A 23 -11.86 -8.59 -4.30
C TYR A 23 -12.15 -9.62 -3.20
N TYR A 24 -12.54 -9.16 -2.00
CA TYR A 24 -12.86 -10.06 -0.89
C TYR A 24 -14.27 -10.66 -0.97
N ALA A 25 -15.22 -10.01 -1.66
CA ALA A 25 -16.57 -10.54 -1.89
C ALA A 25 -16.62 -11.63 -2.98
N THR A 26 -15.61 -11.72 -3.85
CA THR A 26 -15.56 -12.64 -5.00
C THR A 26 -16.03 -14.08 -4.71
N PRO A 27 -15.70 -14.75 -3.58
CA PRO A 27 -16.15 -16.12 -3.30
C PRO A 27 -17.67 -16.31 -3.18
N ASP A 28 -18.40 -15.25 -2.86
CA ASP A 28 -19.86 -15.28 -2.76
C ASP A 28 -20.53 -15.11 -4.14
N LEU A 29 -19.83 -14.48 -5.11
CA LEU A 29 -20.36 -14.10 -6.42
C LEU A 29 -19.91 -15.02 -7.56
N ILE A 30 -18.67 -15.54 -7.49
CA ILE A 30 -18.06 -16.36 -8.54
C ILE A 30 -17.75 -17.75 -8.00
N ARG A 31 -18.44 -18.75 -8.56
CA ARG A 31 -18.31 -20.14 -8.11
C ARG A 31 -17.05 -20.84 -8.62
N SER A 32 -16.55 -20.45 -9.80
CA SER A 32 -15.37 -21.09 -10.40
C SER A 32 -14.06 -20.56 -9.79
N ARG A 33 -13.12 -21.48 -9.55
CA ARG A 33 -11.75 -21.16 -9.09
C ARG A 33 -11.04 -20.19 -10.04
N ALA A 34 -11.08 -20.49 -11.34
CA ALA A 34 -10.39 -19.69 -12.35
C ALA A 34 -11.02 -18.31 -12.50
N GLY A 35 -12.35 -18.22 -12.50
CA GLY A 35 -13.06 -16.94 -12.57
C GLY A 35 -12.72 -16.02 -11.39
N ARG A 36 -12.57 -16.58 -10.18
CA ARG A 36 -12.11 -15.80 -9.02
C ARG A 36 -10.70 -15.25 -9.21
N GLY A 37 -9.79 -16.04 -9.79
CA GLY A 37 -8.42 -15.59 -10.08
C GLY A 37 -8.40 -14.43 -11.06
N TRP A 38 -9.14 -14.54 -12.16
CA TRP A 38 -9.25 -13.48 -13.17
C TRP A 38 -9.90 -12.21 -12.63
N ALA A 39 -10.99 -12.33 -11.86
CA ALA A 39 -11.63 -11.18 -11.23
C ALA A 39 -10.67 -10.43 -10.32
N LYS A 40 -9.92 -11.16 -9.48
CA LYS A 40 -8.89 -10.58 -8.62
C LYS A 40 -7.80 -9.86 -9.42
N ALA A 41 -7.28 -10.48 -10.48
CA ALA A 41 -6.26 -9.88 -11.34
C ALA A 41 -6.78 -8.60 -12.03
N ALA A 42 -8.00 -8.63 -12.56
CA ALA A 42 -8.63 -7.45 -13.18
C ALA A 42 -8.80 -6.31 -12.19
N LEU A 43 -9.29 -6.59 -10.97
CA LEU A 43 -9.44 -5.59 -9.90
C LEU A 43 -8.10 -4.96 -9.52
N THR A 44 -7.04 -5.76 -9.38
CA THR A 44 -5.68 -5.24 -9.13
C THR A 44 -5.22 -4.33 -10.28
N GLY A 45 -5.50 -4.71 -11.53
CA GLY A 45 -5.19 -3.87 -12.70
C GLY A 45 -5.92 -2.52 -12.67
N VAL A 46 -7.20 -2.50 -12.28
CA VAL A 46 -7.98 -1.27 -12.13
C VAL A 46 -7.39 -0.35 -11.06
N VAL A 47 -7.03 -0.88 -9.88
CA VAL A 47 -6.39 -0.11 -8.80
C VAL A 47 -5.05 0.48 -9.25
N LEU A 48 -4.24 -0.32 -9.95
CA LEU A 48 -2.96 0.15 -10.47
C LEU A 48 -3.16 1.29 -11.48
N ALA A 49 -4.12 1.15 -12.41
CA ALA A 49 -4.43 2.18 -13.38
C ALA A 49 -4.92 3.48 -12.71
N ALA A 50 -5.79 3.37 -11.70
CA ALA A 50 -6.30 4.51 -10.94
C ALA A 50 -5.20 5.24 -10.12
N SER A 51 -4.11 4.54 -9.78
CA SER A 51 -2.99 5.09 -9.01
C SER A 51 -1.98 5.87 -9.87
N VAL A 52 -2.04 5.78 -11.20
CA VAL A 52 -1.07 6.44 -12.10
C VAL A 52 -0.99 7.96 -11.92
N PRO A 53 -2.10 8.72 -11.81
CA PRO A 53 -2.02 10.17 -11.63
C PRO A 53 -1.35 10.56 -10.32
N ASP A 54 -1.62 9.84 -9.23
CA ASP A 54 -1.02 10.12 -7.92
C ASP A 54 0.47 9.76 -7.92
N LEU A 55 0.87 8.69 -8.61
CA LEU A 55 2.28 8.35 -8.81
C LEU A 55 3.02 9.45 -9.58
N ARG A 56 2.41 10.00 -10.64
CA ARG A 56 3.00 11.12 -11.41
C ARG A 56 3.19 12.36 -10.54
N ARG A 57 2.20 12.73 -9.72
CA ARG A 57 2.32 13.85 -8.78
C ARG A 57 3.41 13.62 -7.74
N GLY A 58 3.46 12.43 -7.13
CA GLY A 58 4.52 12.10 -6.17
C GLY A 58 5.93 12.20 -6.79
N LEU A 59 6.08 11.84 -8.06
CA LEU A 59 7.34 12.00 -8.80
C LEU A 59 7.66 13.48 -9.06
N GLU A 60 6.69 14.30 -9.44
CA GLU A 60 6.84 15.75 -9.63
C GLU A 60 7.21 16.45 -8.33
N GLU A 61 6.51 16.15 -7.23
CA GLU A 61 6.80 16.65 -5.89
C GLU A 61 8.21 16.24 -5.43
N SER A 62 8.60 14.98 -5.67
CA SER A 62 9.95 14.50 -5.35
C SER A 62 11.03 15.24 -6.16
N ARG A 63 10.78 15.55 -7.43
CA ARG A 63 11.70 16.34 -8.27
C ARG A 63 11.79 17.78 -7.78
N ALA A 64 10.66 18.40 -7.44
CA ALA A 64 10.62 19.75 -6.91
C ALA A 64 11.37 19.84 -5.57
N ARG A 65 11.18 18.88 -4.66
CA ARG A 65 11.93 18.79 -3.40
C ARG A 65 13.42 18.65 -3.63
N ARG A 66 13.86 17.79 -4.55
CA ARG A 66 15.29 17.65 -4.89
C ARG A 66 15.88 18.92 -5.49
N ALA A 67 15.13 19.63 -6.33
CA ALA A 67 15.55 20.90 -6.90
C ALA A 67 15.67 22.00 -5.84
N ALA A 68 14.77 22.02 -4.85
CA ALA A 68 14.85 22.93 -3.71
C ALA A 68 16.02 22.57 -2.77
N ALA A 69 16.21 21.29 -2.44
CA ALA A 69 17.32 20.81 -1.63
C ALA A 69 18.69 21.09 -2.28
N ALA A 70 18.78 21.02 -3.60
CA ALA A 70 20.01 21.38 -4.32
C ALA A 70 20.37 22.87 -4.23
N GLN A 71 19.45 23.72 -3.79
CA GLN A 71 19.68 25.16 -3.57
C GLN A 71 20.08 25.48 -2.12
N ASP A 72 20.00 24.52 -1.20
CA ASP A 72 20.35 24.69 0.21
C ASP A 72 21.66 23.92 0.53
N PRO A 73 22.80 24.62 0.67
CA PRO A 73 24.11 23.97 0.81
C PRO A 73 24.34 23.29 2.17
N GLU A 74 23.43 23.42 3.16
CA GLU A 74 23.53 22.76 4.47
C GLU A 74 22.82 21.39 4.57
N GLU A 75 22.02 20.97 3.58
CA GLU A 75 21.41 19.64 3.60
C GLU A 75 22.43 18.56 3.19
N GLU A 76 23.03 17.88 4.17
CA GLU A 76 23.92 16.74 3.98
C GLU A 76 23.14 15.58 3.31
N GLN A 77 23.22 15.50 1.98
CA GLN A 77 22.62 14.41 1.22
C GLN A 77 23.49 13.15 1.35
N VAL A 78 22.90 12.09 1.89
CA VAL A 78 23.55 10.77 1.94
C VAL A 78 23.78 10.26 0.51
N ASP A 79 25.05 10.19 0.09
CA ASP A 79 25.41 9.51 -1.15
C ASP A 79 25.30 7.98 -0.94
N TRP A 80 24.19 7.43 -1.42
CA TRP A 80 23.90 6.00 -1.36
C TRP A 80 24.90 5.15 -2.14
N GLN A 81 25.49 5.68 -3.22
CA GLN A 81 26.45 4.96 -4.04
C GLN A 81 27.80 4.90 -3.33
N GLU A 82 28.24 6.00 -2.73
CA GLU A 82 29.45 6.02 -1.89
C GLU A 82 29.27 5.14 -0.64
N LEU A 83 28.13 5.26 0.05
CA LEU A 83 27.80 4.41 1.18
C LEU A 83 27.79 2.93 0.81
N TRP A 84 27.20 2.56 -0.34
CA TRP A 84 27.18 1.17 -0.80
C TRP A 84 28.57 0.66 -1.18
N SER A 85 29.34 1.49 -1.90
CA SER A 85 30.67 1.14 -2.39
C SER A 85 31.72 1.06 -1.27
N SER A 86 31.55 1.81 -0.19
CA SER A 86 32.42 1.74 0.99
C SER A 86 32.18 0.52 1.88
N MET A 87 31.05 -0.18 1.74
CA MET A 87 30.78 -1.41 2.50
C MET A 87 31.63 -2.59 2.06
N SER A 88 32.08 -3.40 3.04
CA SER A 88 32.73 -4.69 2.76
C SER A 88 31.76 -5.70 2.10
N PRO A 89 32.25 -6.70 1.36
CA PRO A 89 31.39 -7.70 0.71
C PRO A 89 30.44 -8.42 1.67
N GLY A 90 30.92 -8.76 2.88
CA GLY A 90 30.10 -9.39 3.92
C GLY A 90 28.95 -8.49 4.39
N ARG A 91 29.21 -7.19 4.56
CA ARG A 91 28.18 -6.22 4.97
C ARG A 91 27.13 -6.02 3.88
N ARG A 92 27.54 -5.94 2.60
CA ARG A 92 26.59 -5.89 1.47
C ARG A 92 25.71 -7.14 1.42
N ALA A 93 26.31 -8.33 1.61
CA ALA A 93 25.56 -9.57 1.65
C ALA A 93 24.52 -9.58 2.80
N SER A 94 24.90 -9.11 3.99
CA SER A 94 23.97 -8.98 5.12
C SER A 94 22.82 -8.00 4.83
N VAL A 95 23.10 -6.84 4.22
CA VAL A 95 22.06 -5.86 3.84
C VAL A 95 21.10 -6.45 2.81
N CYS A 96 21.61 -7.10 1.76
CA CYS A 96 20.78 -7.81 0.78
C CYS A 96 19.93 -8.90 1.43
N ALA A 97 20.51 -9.70 2.33
CA ALA A 97 19.80 -10.75 3.05
C ALA A 97 18.69 -10.18 3.95
N ALA A 98 18.97 -9.09 4.67
CA ALA A 98 17.97 -8.41 5.47
C ALA A 98 16.82 -7.87 4.61
N GLY A 99 17.14 -7.22 3.48
CA GLY A 99 16.14 -6.74 2.52
C GLY A 99 15.27 -7.88 1.97
N ALA A 100 15.90 -8.99 1.56
CA ALA A 100 15.19 -10.18 1.09
C ALA A 100 14.30 -10.79 2.18
N ALA A 101 14.76 -10.85 3.42
CA ALA A 101 13.98 -11.36 4.54
C ALA A 101 12.75 -10.48 4.82
N VAL A 102 12.91 -9.15 4.84
CA VAL A 102 11.79 -8.22 5.01
C VAL A 102 10.75 -8.39 3.89
N LEU A 103 11.20 -8.51 2.64
CA LEU A 103 10.31 -8.77 1.51
C LEU A 103 9.57 -10.10 1.66
N ALA A 104 10.28 -11.16 2.04
CA ALA A 104 9.69 -12.48 2.24
C ALA A 104 8.64 -12.48 3.37
N VAL A 105 8.94 -11.82 4.49
CA VAL A 105 7.98 -11.67 5.61
C VAL A 105 6.75 -10.88 5.17
N SER A 106 6.94 -9.80 4.41
CA SER A 106 5.83 -8.98 3.90
C SER A 106 4.90 -9.80 3.00
N VAL A 107 5.44 -10.45 1.97
CA VAL A 107 4.67 -11.30 1.05
C VAL A 107 4.00 -12.45 1.79
N GLY A 108 4.74 -13.13 2.67
CA GLY A 108 4.21 -14.22 3.49
C GLY A 108 3.06 -13.79 4.39
N SER A 109 3.15 -12.59 4.96
CA SER A 109 2.10 -12.02 5.82
C SER A 109 0.82 -11.75 5.03
N VAL A 110 0.92 -11.15 3.84
CA VAL A 110 -0.24 -10.91 2.96
C VAL A 110 -0.94 -12.23 2.61
N VAL A 111 -0.18 -13.23 2.14
CA VAL A 111 -0.73 -14.56 1.81
C VAL A 111 -1.37 -15.24 3.03
N GLY A 112 -0.73 -15.13 4.19
CA GLY A 112 -1.23 -15.66 5.45
C GLY A 112 -2.58 -15.04 5.84
N ILE A 113 -2.68 -13.72 5.77
CA ILE A 113 -3.90 -12.95 6.04
C ILE A 113 -5.01 -13.34 5.06
N GLU A 114 -4.73 -13.36 3.76
CA GLU A 114 -5.73 -13.74 2.75
C GLU A 114 -6.30 -15.14 2.99
N ARG A 115 -5.44 -16.12 3.29
CA ARG A 115 -5.88 -17.49 3.60
C ARG A 115 -6.69 -17.53 4.89
N ALA A 116 -6.35 -16.75 5.91
CA ALA A 116 -7.10 -16.68 7.16
C ALA A 116 -8.50 -16.09 6.95
N VAL A 117 -8.61 -14.99 6.18
CA VAL A 117 -9.88 -14.35 5.82
C VAL A 117 -10.77 -15.32 5.07
N PHE A 118 -10.23 -16.02 4.06
CA PHE A 118 -10.98 -17.01 3.28
C PHE A 118 -11.47 -18.17 4.16
N ARG A 119 -10.61 -18.77 4.98
CA ARG A 119 -11.00 -19.86 5.90
C ARG A 119 -12.10 -19.42 6.86
N ARG A 120 -12.02 -18.19 7.38
CA ARG A 120 -13.06 -17.64 8.27
C ARG A 120 -14.40 -17.51 7.55
N GLY A 121 -14.39 -17.02 6.31
CA GLY A 121 -15.60 -16.92 5.49
C GLY A 121 -16.22 -18.28 5.18
N GLU A 122 -15.41 -19.28 4.83
CA GLU A 122 -15.90 -20.64 4.59
C GLU A 122 -16.49 -21.29 5.84
N ARG A 123 -15.90 -21.08 7.02
CA ARG A 123 -16.49 -21.54 8.31
C ARG A 123 -17.86 -20.92 8.56
N ARG A 124 -18.01 -19.62 8.28
CA ARG A 124 -19.30 -18.91 8.40
C ARG A 124 -20.32 -19.38 7.38
N ARG A 125 -19.89 -19.64 6.15
CA ARG A 125 -20.74 -20.22 5.10
C ARG A 125 -21.23 -21.61 5.48
N ALA A 126 -20.36 -22.46 6.04
CA ALA A 126 -20.73 -23.78 6.55
C ALA A 126 -21.75 -23.70 7.70
N ALA A 127 -21.68 -22.63 8.51
CA ALA A 127 -22.69 -22.31 9.52
C ALA A 127 -23.97 -21.67 8.95
N GLY A 128 -24.16 -21.65 7.62
CA GLY A 128 -25.38 -21.15 6.96
C GLY A 128 -25.46 -19.62 6.81
N VAL A 129 -24.40 -18.87 7.15
CA VAL A 129 -24.41 -17.41 7.03
C VAL A 129 -24.43 -17.00 5.56
N ARG A 130 -25.49 -16.30 5.13
CA ARG A 130 -25.55 -15.66 3.81
C ARG A 130 -24.53 -14.51 3.72
N PHE A 131 -23.86 -14.42 2.57
CA PHE A 131 -22.85 -13.38 2.27
C PHE A 131 -21.68 -13.35 3.27
N ALA A 132 -21.16 -14.54 3.60
CA ALA A 132 -20.13 -14.73 4.61
C ALA A 132 -18.82 -13.97 4.32
N HIS A 133 -18.52 -13.71 3.04
CA HIS A 133 -17.34 -12.96 2.60
C HIS A 133 -17.66 -11.51 2.27
N THR A 134 -18.84 -11.24 1.70
CA THR A 134 -19.23 -9.90 1.25
C THR A 134 -19.42 -8.93 2.41
N ARG A 135 -20.07 -9.37 3.51
CA ARG A 135 -20.28 -8.52 4.70
C ARG A 135 -18.97 -7.93 5.27
N PRO A 136 -17.97 -8.75 5.64
CA PRO A 136 -16.69 -8.20 6.10
C PRO A 136 -15.95 -7.45 4.98
N ALA A 137 -16.10 -7.84 3.71
CA ALA A 137 -15.48 -7.11 2.60
C ALA A 137 -15.95 -5.66 2.51
N VAL A 138 -17.25 -5.40 2.68
CA VAL A 138 -17.81 -4.04 2.71
C VAL A 138 -17.21 -3.23 3.86
N VAL A 139 -17.12 -3.82 5.06
CA VAL A 139 -16.52 -3.14 6.23
C VAL A 139 -15.07 -2.75 5.94
N TRP A 140 -14.28 -3.67 5.39
CA TRP A 140 -12.88 -3.39 5.05
C TRP A 140 -12.74 -2.35 3.94
N GLY A 141 -13.59 -2.39 2.91
CA GLY A 141 -13.57 -1.39 1.84
C GLY A 141 -13.90 0.00 2.34
N VAL A 142 -14.96 0.14 3.15
CA VAL A 142 -15.35 1.43 3.75
C VAL A 142 -14.25 1.96 4.67
N LEU A 143 -13.71 1.10 5.55
CA LEU A 143 -12.61 1.48 6.42
C LEU A 143 -11.36 1.91 5.64
N GLY A 144 -10.99 1.15 4.61
CA GLY A 144 -9.86 1.47 3.75
C GLY A 144 -10.03 2.80 3.01
N THR A 145 -11.22 3.07 2.46
CA THR A 145 -11.52 4.37 1.85
C THR A 145 -11.46 5.50 2.87
N ALA A 146 -12.04 5.32 4.06
CA ALA A 146 -12.01 6.34 5.10
C ALA A 146 -10.58 6.68 5.53
N LEU A 147 -9.73 5.67 5.71
CA LEU A 147 -8.31 5.84 6.04
C LEU A 147 -7.54 6.56 4.93
N ALA A 148 -7.79 6.23 3.66
CA ALA A 148 -7.12 6.87 2.52
C ALA A 148 -7.49 8.36 2.36
N LEU A 149 -8.63 8.77 2.92
CA LEU A 149 -9.10 10.16 2.93
C LEU A 149 -8.62 10.95 4.16
N LEU A 150 -7.90 10.32 5.09
CA LEU A 150 -7.30 11.06 6.20
C LEU A 150 -6.29 12.08 5.66
N PRO A 151 -6.26 13.31 6.22
CA PRO A 151 -5.26 14.30 5.87
C PRO A 151 -3.85 13.81 6.19
N ASP A 152 -2.87 14.23 5.40
CA ASP A 152 -1.48 14.01 5.73
C ASP A 152 -1.07 15.05 6.79
N ASP A 153 -0.57 14.61 7.95
CA ASP A 153 -0.02 15.51 8.98
C ASP A 153 1.30 16.11 8.47
N THR A 154 1.21 17.18 7.70
CA THR A 154 2.37 17.92 7.16
C THR A 154 2.84 19.05 8.08
N GLY A 155 2.20 19.22 9.25
CA GLY A 155 2.41 20.38 10.12
C GLY A 155 3.49 20.25 11.20
N THR A 156 4.08 19.07 11.41
CA THR A 156 5.09 18.89 12.46
C THR A 156 6.48 18.91 11.83
N PRO A 157 7.28 19.97 12.00
CA PRO A 157 8.67 19.94 11.57
C PRO A 157 9.39 18.78 12.29
N PRO A 158 10.30 18.06 11.61
CA PRO A 158 11.05 16.98 12.23
C PRO A 158 11.75 17.52 13.48
N ARG A 159 11.56 16.84 14.61
CA ARG A 159 12.20 17.21 15.88
C ARG A 159 13.71 17.16 15.64
N PRO A 160 14.46 18.25 15.86
CA PRO A 160 15.91 18.23 15.65
C PRO A 160 16.49 17.13 16.53
N LEU A 161 17.30 16.25 15.93
CA LEU A 161 18.01 15.24 16.69
C LEU A 161 18.97 15.94 17.66
N PRO A 162 19.13 15.43 18.89
CA PRO A 162 20.11 15.99 19.82
C PRO A 162 21.49 15.89 19.17
N ARG A 163 22.17 17.04 19.05
CA ARG A 163 23.57 17.08 18.62
C ARG A 163 24.40 16.35 19.70
N ALA A 164 25.14 15.33 19.28
CA ALA A 164 26.13 14.64 20.09
C ALA A 164 27.44 15.43 20.08
#